data_AF-A0A2G9UMW9-F1
#
_entry.id   AF-A0A2G9UMW9-F1
#
_cell.length_a   1.000
_cell.length_b   1.000
_cell.length_c   1.000
_cell.angle_alpha   90.00
_cell.angle_beta   90.00
_cell.angle_gamma   90.00
#
_symmetry.space_group_name_H-M   'P 1'
#
loop_
_entity.id
_entity.type
_entity.pdbx_description
1 polymer ?
#
loop_
_entity_poly.entity_id
_entity_poly.type
_entity_poly.pdbx_seq_one_letter_code
_entity_poly.pdbx_strand_id
1 'polypeptide(L)'
;MLTVSVIQSQNSVADTFLERAAVLFNYGAVLSLIAASQSFLTDDETKTAAKLFQQSAEKMNPSALVKIAAQTGDFYSEASKLMDISKSYWKKEWLDVVSGKALGFQAIAELHQAQVHWERHEVGDRLCRLKQAFELVEKMKRRMPPSCLREQISEIENAHKSATSDNRLIVDPSKIKIKIATPYVLLYHERIPDFFTLPALPRAVLAKATPVEKQLFPGFKDLFATVVPETALVAMKKFDKLKAERLQRLKDRLSEQTELMDGIVASLNVPDVVPDDVKRKSAEVKGAGGVTNMRKKLDELTVLHKRNNDLAADIDRVLIEENRSDVDLRHQLRSEHVRITSDELVKGAGGVANMRKKLDELTVLHKRNNDLAADIDRVLIEENRSDVDLRHQLRSEHVRMTSDELVGPFVQELSKHLGDLKQAAEVDKALRTLFSSNEKAIDMLSKSEVEV
;
A
#
# COMPACT_ATOMS: atom_id res chain seq x y z
N MET A 1 25.26 -8.99 5.87
CA MET A 1 24.26 -8.11 6.52
C MET A 1 24.44 -6.70 6.00
N LEU A 2 23.68 -6.31 4.96
CA LEU A 2 23.54 -4.90 4.60
C LEU A 2 22.54 -4.31 5.58
N THR A 3 23.07 -3.67 6.62
CA THR A 3 22.29 -2.93 7.61
C THR A 3 21.53 -1.80 6.94
N VAL A 4 20.28 -1.68 7.38
CA VAL A 4 19.19 -0.77 6.99
C VAL A 4 19.50 0.70 7.34
N SER A 5 20.70 1.20 7.03
CA SER A 5 21.21 2.46 7.59
C SER A 5 21.13 3.68 6.67
N VAL A 6 20.21 3.75 5.70
CA VAL A 6 20.02 4.96 4.86
C VAL A 6 18.57 5.44 4.74
N ILE A 7 17.58 4.78 5.33
CA ILE A 7 16.20 5.30 5.33
C ILE A 7 15.91 5.99 6.67
N GLN A 8 16.52 7.15 6.87
CA GLN A 8 16.22 8.08 7.97
C GLN A 8 15.36 9.27 7.52
N SER A 9 14.60 9.11 6.42
CA SER A 9 13.48 10.00 6.08
C SER A 9 12.18 9.20 6.12
N GLN A 10 11.61 9.03 7.32
CA GLN A 10 10.26 8.52 7.48
C GLN A 10 9.26 9.56 6.98
N ASN A 11 9.02 9.54 5.67
CA ASN A 11 7.68 9.74 5.13
C ASN A 11 7.27 8.37 4.60
N SER A 12 6.69 7.53 5.46
CA SER A 12 6.12 6.24 5.05
C SER A 12 4.91 6.53 4.16
N VAL A 13 5.15 6.70 2.86
CA VAL A 13 4.08 6.76 1.88
C VAL A 13 3.49 5.35 1.84
N ALA A 14 2.22 5.21 2.22
CA ALA A 14 1.48 3.96 2.13
C ALA A 14 1.22 3.64 0.64
N ASP A 15 2.27 3.21 -0.06
CA ASP A 15 2.22 2.88 -1.48
C ASP A 15 2.56 1.41 -1.73
N THR A 16 1.54 0.66 -2.14
CA THR A 16 1.68 -0.76 -2.50
C THR A 16 2.62 -0.99 -3.70
N PHE A 17 2.82 0.00 -4.57
CA PHE A 17 3.77 -0.11 -5.69
C PHE A 17 5.21 -0.06 -5.19
N LEU A 18 5.51 0.83 -4.24
CA LEU A 18 6.83 0.91 -3.62
C LEU A 18 7.17 -0.41 -2.90
N GLU A 19 6.21 -0.98 -2.17
CA GLU A 19 6.39 -2.27 -1.50
C GLU A 19 6.66 -3.40 -2.50
N ARG A 20 5.87 -3.48 -3.58
CA ARG A 20 6.09 -4.46 -4.66
C ARG A 20 7.45 -4.31 -5.32
N ALA A 21 7.88 -3.08 -5.58
CA ALA A 21 9.19 -2.79 -6.16
C ALA A 21 10.34 -3.22 -5.22
N ALA A 22 10.21 -2.93 -3.91
CA ALA A 22 11.19 -3.34 -2.91
C ALA A 22 11.29 -4.86 -2.78
N VAL A 23 10.16 -5.57 -2.78
CA VAL A 23 10.13 -7.04 -2.76
C VAL A 23 10.79 -7.63 -4.01
N LEU A 24 10.47 -7.10 -5.21
CA LEU A 24 11.10 -7.53 -6.46
C LEU A 24 12.60 -7.26 -6.48
N PHE A 25 13.04 -6.10 -5.98
CA PHE A 25 14.45 -5.78 -5.84
C PHE A 25 15.17 -6.78 -4.93
N ASN A 26 14.60 -7.07 -3.76
CA ASN A 26 15.17 -8.02 -2.81
C ASN A 26 15.21 -9.44 -3.38
N TYR A 27 14.18 -9.86 -4.12
CA TYR A 27 14.17 -11.13 -4.83
C TYR A 27 15.33 -11.22 -5.83
N GLY A 28 15.52 -10.19 -6.66
CA GLY A 28 16.66 -10.10 -7.59
C GLY A 28 18.01 -10.09 -6.87
N ALA A 29 18.13 -9.39 -5.74
CA ALA A 29 19.34 -9.36 -4.93
C ALA A 29 19.68 -10.74 -4.36
N VAL A 30 18.69 -11.48 -3.84
CA VAL A 30 18.88 -12.85 -3.34
C VAL A 30 19.29 -13.79 -4.47
N LEU A 31 18.64 -13.72 -5.65
CA LEU A 31 19.07 -14.50 -6.81
C LEU A 31 20.52 -14.18 -7.22
N SER A 32 20.94 -12.91 -7.15
CA SER A 32 22.31 -12.52 -7.44
C SER A 32 23.32 -13.09 -6.43
N LEU A 33 22.94 -13.18 -5.14
CA LEU A 33 23.76 -13.77 -4.09
C LEU A 33 23.86 -15.28 -4.25
N ILE A 34 22.75 -15.96 -4.53
CA ILE A 34 22.72 -17.41 -4.81
C ILE A 34 23.60 -17.72 -6.03
N ALA A 35 23.51 -16.91 -7.09
CA ALA A 35 24.34 -17.06 -8.28
C ALA A 35 25.83 -16.84 -7.98
N ALA A 36 26.16 -15.82 -7.17
CA ALA A 36 27.54 -15.54 -6.76
C ALA A 36 28.12 -16.59 -5.79
N SER A 37 27.27 -17.25 -5.00
CA SER A 37 27.68 -18.31 -4.08
C SER A 37 27.75 -19.69 -4.72
N GLN A 38 27.32 -19.85 -5.98
CA GLN A 38 27.56 -21.10 -6.70
C GLN A 38 29.06 -21.32 -6.80
N SER A 39 29.53 -22.33 -6.08
CA SER A 39 30.92 -22.75 -6.11
C SER A 39 31.14 -23.50 -7.41
N PHE A 40 31.97 -22.97 -8.32
CA PHE A 40 32.43 -23.74 -9.48
C PHE A 40 33.49 -24.80 -9.07
N LEU A 41 33.48 -25.33 -7.84
CA LEU A 41 34.62 -26.02 -7.21
C LEU A 41 34.30 -27.34 -6.46
N THR A 42 33.10 -27.90 -6.53
CA THR A 42 32.82 -29.23 -5.93
C THR A 42 33.32 -30.32 -6.87
N ASP A 43 34.27 -31.17 -6.46
CA ASP A 43 34.96 -32.17 -7.31
C ASP A 43 34.05 -33.08 -8.17
N ASP A 44 32.81 -33.35 -7.74
CA ASP A 44 31.81 -34.09 -8.53
C ASP A 44 31.08 -33.20 -9.54
N GLU A 45 30.83 -31.94 -9.22
CA GLU A 45 30.23 -30.96 -10.12
C GLU A 45 31.27 -30.33 -11.04
N THR A 46 32.55 -30.25 -10.68
CA THR A 46 33.65 -29.94 -11.60
C THR A 46 34.03 -31.16 -12.42
N LYS A 47 33.89 -32.42 -11.96
CA LYS A 47 34.00 -33.56 -12.89
C LYS A 47 32.81 -33.64 -13.82
N THR A 48 31.61 -33.31 -13.38
CA THR A 48 30.41 -33.35 -14.24
C THR A 48 30.34 -32.11 -15.13
N ALA A 49 30.64 -30.91 -14.61
CA ALA A 49 30.74 -29.68 -15.38
C ALA A 49 32.03 -29.62 -16.17
N ALA A 50 33.20 -30.07 -15.72
CA ALA A 50 34.36 -30.22 -16.60
C ALA A 50 34.12 -31.36 -17.58
N LYS A 51 33.45 -32.48 -17.28
CA LYS A 51 33.08 -33.46 -18.33
C LYS A 51 32.06 -32.89 -19.31
N LEU A 52 31.07 -32.11 -18.87
CA LEU A 52 30.09 -31.43 -19.73
C LEU A 52 30.71 -30.24 -20.48
N PHE A 53 31.64 -29.51 -19.86
CA PHE A 53 32.40 -28.40 -20.43
C PHE A 53 33.59 -28.88 -21.25
N GLN A 54 34.09 -30.11 -21.07
CA GLN A 54 35.12 -30.74 -21.88
C GLN A 54 34.43 -31.46 -23.04
N GLN A 55 33.27 -32.09 -22.84
CA GLN A 55 32.35 -32.49 -23.92
C GLN A 55 31.77 -31.28 -24.67
N SER A 56 31.65 -30.09 -24.05
CA SER A 56 31.28 -28.84 -24.73
C SER A 56 32.47 -28.05 -25.24
N ALA A 57 33.67 -28.13 -24.67
CA ALA A 57 34.89 -27.46 -25.13
C ALA A 57 35.56 -28.22 -26.27
N GLU A 58 35.47 -29.56 -26.27
CA GLU A 58 35.68 -30.37 -27.48
C GLU A 58 34.70 -29.98 -28.61
N LYS A 59 33.59 -29.29 -28.28
CA LYS A 59 32.62 -28.71 -29.24
C LYS A 59 32.67 -27.18 -29.40
N MET A 60 33.33 -26.43 -28.51
CA MET A 60 33.41 -24.96 -28.57
C MET A 60 34.74 -24.56 -29.18
N ASN A 61 34.73 -24.52 -30.51
CA ASN A 61 35.82 -23.95 -31.30
C ASN A 61 36.17 -22.53 -30.77
N PRO A 62 37.46 -22.12 -30.76
CA PRO A 62 37.90 -20.77 -30.38
C PRO A 62 37.04 -19.63 -30.95
N SER A 63 36.47 -19.77 -32.15
CA SER A 63 35.54 -18.81 -32.75
C SER A 63 34.26 -18.56 -31.94
N ALA A 64 33.75 -19.58 -31.23
CA ALA A 64 32.60 -19.43 -30.34
C ALA A 64 32.98 -18.67 -29.05
N LEU A 65 34.16 -18.95 -28.50
CA LEU A 65 34.67 -18.27 -27.31
C LEU A 65 34.90 -16.79 -27.55
N VAL A 66 35.40 -16.41 -28.73
CA VAL A 66 35.50 -15.00 -29.17
C VAL A 66 34.13 -14.30 -29.05
N LYS A 67 33.08 -14.91 -29.61
CA LYS A 67 31.74 -14.31 -29.65
C LYS A 67 31.15 -14.08 -28.25
N ILE A 68 31.39 -15.02 -27.35
CA ILE A 68 30.86 -14.99 -25.98
C ILE A 68 31.65 -14.00 -25.11
N ALA A 69 32.98 -14.03 -25.19
CA ALA A 69 33.84 -13.12 -24.44
C ALA A 69 33.63 -11.67 -24.90
N ALA A 70 33.52 -11.42 -26.21
CA ALA A 70 33.22 -10.11 -26.76
C ALA A 70 31.87 -9.57 -26.25
N GLN A 71 30.81 -10.39 -26.29
CA GLN A 71 29.50 -9.98 -25.80
C GLN A 71 29.49 -9.73 -24.28
N THR A 72 30.20 -10.55 -23.51
CA THR A 72 30.34 -10.36 -22.05
C THR A 72 31.08 -9.06 -21.73
N GLY A 73 32.13 -8.74 -22.49
CA GLY A 73 32.85 -7.46 -22.39
C GLY A 73 31.94 -6.26 -22.70
N ASP A 74 31.10 -6.37 -23.73
CA ASP A 74 30.13 -5.32 -24.11
C ASP A 74 29.10 -5.07 -23.00
N PHE A 75 28.55 -6.12 -22.38
CA PHE A 75 27.64 -5.98 -21.23
C PHE A 75 28.28 -5.26 -20.04
N TYR A 76 29.52 -5.61 -19.67
CA TYR A 76 30.23 -4.92 -18.60
C TYR A 76 30.61 -3.48 -18.98
N SER A 77 30.92 -3.22 -20.25
CA SER A 77 31.22 -1.87 -20.73
C SER A 77 30.00 -0.96 -20.64
N GLU A 78 28.82 -1.46 -21.04
CA GLU A 78 27.56 -0.72 -20.92
C GLU A 78 27.18 -0.49 -19.45
N ALA A 79 27.28 -1.52 -18.61
CA ALA A 79 27.07 -1.39 -17.17
C ALA A 79 28.01 -0.35 -16.54
N SER A 80 29.30 -0.38 -16.90
CA SER A 80 30.28 0.59 -16.41
C SER A 80 29.91 2.03 -16.76
N LYS A 81 29.39 2.29 -17.97
CA LYS A 81 28.97 3.64 -18.40
C LYS A 81 27.76 4.12 -17.60
N LEU A 82 26.75 3.26 -17.41
CA LEU A 82 25.54 3.60 -16.64
C LEU A 82 25.86 3.83 -15.16
N MET A 83 26.78 3.04 -14.60
CA MET A 83 27.23 3.20 -13.22
C MET A 83 28.03 4.50 -13.02
N ASP A 84 28.80 4.94 -14.02
CA ASP A 84 29.56 6.19 -13.94
C ASP A 84 28.66 7.44 -13.89
N ILE A 85 27.54 7.42 -14.64
CA ILE A 85 26.49 8.46 -14.56
C ILE A 85 25.90 8.52 -13.14
N SER A 86 25.76 7.37 -12.49
CA SER A 86 25.14 7.20 -11.17
C SER A 86 26.16 6.95 -10.04
N LYS A 87 27.42 7.41 -10.21
CA LYS A 87 28.55 7.05 -9.34
C LYS A 87 28.36 7.29 -7.85
N SER A 88 27.53 8.27 -7.46
CA SER A 88 27.25 8.60 -6.06
C SER A 88 26.53 7.48 -5.30
N TYR A 89 25.82 6.61 -6.00
CA TYR A 89 25.07 5.50 -5.41
C TYR A 89 25.90 4.21 -5.29
N TRP A 90 27.10 4.18 -5.89
CA TRP A 90 27.94 3.00 -5.98
C TRP A 90 29.18 3.11 -5.11
N LYS A 91 29.58 1.98 -4.52
CA LYS A 91 30.88 1.87 -3.86
C LYS A 91 31.99 1.89 -4.91
N LYS A 92 33.11 2.54 -4.61
CA LYS A 92 34.25 2.65 -5.53
C LYS A 92 34.74 1.28 -6.00
N GLU A 93 34.78 0.30 -5.11
CA GLU A 93 35.21 -1.06 -5.45
C GLU A 93 34.32 -1.70 -6.53
N TRP A 94 33.03 -1.38 -6.57
CA TRP A 94 32.11 -1.90 -7.58
C TRP A 94 32.37 -1.28 -8.95
N LEU A 95 32.66 0.02 -8.99
CA LEU A 95 33.03 0.73 -10.21
C LEU A 95 34.33 0.16 -10.81
N ASP A 96 35.33 -0.08 -9.95
CA ASP A 96 36.62 -0.64 -10.34
C ASP A 96 36.49 -2.09 -10.82
N VAL A 97 35.70 -2.93 -10.14
CA VAL A 97 35.45 -4.32 -10.55
C VAL A 97 34.68 -4.41 -11.87
N VAL A 98 33.62 -3.63 -12.06
CA VAL A 98 32.80 -3.68 -13.28
C VAL A 98 33.60 -3.19 -14.48
N SER A 99 34.27 -2.04 -14.34
CA SER A 99 35.13 -1.50 -15.40
C SER A 99 36.36 -2.37 -15.68
N GLY A 100 36.89 -3.05 -14.66
CA GLY A 100 37.96 -4.03 -14.78
C GLY A 100 37.52 -5.30 -15.50
N LYS A 101 36.35 -5.87 -15.17
CA LYS A 101 35.78 -7.03 -15.87
C LYS A 101 35.51 -6.72 -17.34
N ALA A 102 35.05 -5.52 -17.67
CA ALA A 102 34.89 -5.09 -19.07
C ALA A 102 36.20 -5.24 -19.85
N LEU A 103 37.30 -4.70 -19.31
CA LEU A 103 38.64 -4.81 -19.93
C LEU A 103 39.13 -6.27 -19.98
N GLY A 104 38.91 -7.04 -18.92
CA GLY A 104 39.32 -8.44 -18.83
C GLY A 104 38.64 -9.32 -19.88
N PHE A 105 37.32 -9.21 -20.03
CA PHE A 105 36.59 -9.98 -21.04
C PHE A 105 36.89 -9.54 -22.47
N GLN A 106 37.18 -8.25 -22.70
CA GLN A 106 37.71 -7.78 -23.99
C GLN A 106 39.08 -8.41 -24.28
N ALA A 107 39.99 -8.45 -23.29
CA ALA A 107 41.30 -9.07 -23.46
C ALA A 107 41.21 -10.59 -23.76
N ILE A 108 40.30 -11.30 -23.09
CA ILE A 108 40.02 -12.72 -23.33
C ILE A 108 39.46 -12.93 -24.75
N ALA A 109 38.60 -12.04 -25.24
CA ALA A 109 38.09 -12.12 -26.61
C ALA A 109 39.21 -11.96 -27.65
N GLU A 110 40.12 -11.01 -27.43
CA GLU A 110 41.29 -10.80 -28.29
C GLU A 110 42.26 -12.01 -28.25
N LEU A 111 42.44 -12.65 -27.09
CA LEU A 111 43.22 -13.89 -26.95
C LEU A 111 42.66 -15.02 -27.81
N HIS A 112 41.37 -15.32 -27.68
CA HIS A 112 40.74 -16.39 -28.46
C HIS A 112 40.75 -16.07 -29.97
N GLN A 113 40.62 -14.80 -30.35
CA GLN A 113 40.71 -14.41 -31.75
C GLN A 113 42.14 -14.60 -32.27
N ALA A 114 43.16 -14.34 -31.45
CA ALA A 114 44.55 -14.64 -31.79
C ALA A 114 44.79 -16.16 -31.95
N GLN A 115 44.10 -17.01 -31.19
CA GLN A 115 44.13 -18.47 -31.38
C GLN A 115 43.50 -18.87 -32.73
N VAL A 116 42.39 -18.23 -33.13
CA VAL A 116 41.79 -18.46 -34.47
C VAL A 116 42.74 -18.06 -35.60
N HIS A 117 43.40 -16.91 -35.51
CA HIS A 117 44.40 -16.49 -36.49
C HIS A 117 45.63 -17.41 -36.52
N TRP A 118 46.00 -17.99 -35.37
CA TRP A 118 47.06 -18.99 -35.28
C TRP A 118 46.73 -20.26 -36.07
N GLU A 119 45.50 -20.77 -35.92
CA GLU A 119 45.02 -21.93 -36.69
C GLU A 119 44.97 -21.67 -38.21
N ARG A 120 44.83 -20.40 -38.61
CA ARG A 120 44.83 -19.96 -40.01
C ARG A 120 46.20 -19.58 -40.54
N HIS A 121 47.24 -19.68 -39.72
CA HIS A 121 48.60 -19.24 -40.05
C HIS A 121 48.74 -17.74 -40.39
N GLU A 122 47.82 -16.90 -39.89
CA GLU A 122 47.82 -15.44 -40.03
C GLU A 122 48.63 -14.83 -38.88
N VAL A 123 49.95 -14.76 -39.03
CA VAL A 123 50.87 -14.45 -37.92
C VAL A 123 50.85 -12.95 -37.58
N GLY A 124 50.73 -12.08 -38.58
CA GLY A 124 50.64 -10.62 -38.38
C GLY A 124 49.44 -10.21 -37.52
N ASP A 125 48.26 -10.69 -37.90
CA ASP A 125 47.00 -10.42 -37.20
C ASP A 125 47.02 -10.97 -35.77
N ARG A 126 47.53 -12.19 -35.59
CA ARG A 126 47.71 -12.82 -34.27
C ARG A 126 48.51 -11.93 -33.32
N LEU A 127 49.63 -11.38 -33.77
CA LEU A 127 50.51 -10.55 -32.93
C LEU A 127 49.85 -9.23 -32.54
N CYS A 128 49.17 -8.59 -33.49
CA CYS A 128 48.45 -7.35 -33.25
C CYS A 128 47.36 -7.54 -32.18
N ARG A 129 46.59 -8.63 -32.29
CA ARG A 129 45.56 -9.04 -31.32
C ARG A 129 46.14 -9.36 -29.93
N LEU A 130 47.23 -10.12 -29.86
CA LEU A 130 47.89 -10.44 -28.58
C LEU A 130 48.48 -9.20 -27.90
N LYS A 131 49.02 -8.25 -28.67
CA LYS A 131 49.49 -6.97 -28.13
C LYS A 131 48.34 -6.17 -27.51
N GLN A 132 47.20 -6.08 -28.22
CA GLN A 132 46.00 -5.44 -27.69
C GLN A 132 45.50 -6.12 -26.41
N ALA A 133 45.45 -7.46 -26.38
CA ALA A 133 45.04 -8.22 -25.20
C ALA A 133 45.94 -7.91 -23.99
N PHE A 134 47.27 -7.85 -24.20
CA PHE A 134 48.23 -7.50 -23.15
C PHE A 134 48.03 -6.07 -22.61
N GLU A 135 47.84 -5.08 -23.48
CA GLU A 135 47.58 -3.70 -23.05
C GLU A 135 46.27 -3.56 -22.26
N LEU A 136 45.23 -4.32 -22.62
CA LEU A 136 43.97 -4.37 -21.89
C LEU A 136 44.14 -5.02 -20.50
N VAL A 137 44.93 -6.09 -20.40
CA VAL A 137 45.28 -6.73 -19.11
C VAL A 137 46.03 -5.78 -18.19
N GLU A 138 46.99 -5.00 -18.70
CA GLU A 138 47.72 -4.02 -17.89
C GLU A 138 46.80 -2.90 -17.36
N LYS A 139 45.81 -2.48 -18.15
CA LYS A 139 44.77 -1.54 -17.70
C LYS A 139 43.84 -2.18 -16.66
N MET A 140 43.50 -3.47 -16.82
CA MET A 140 42.65 -4.23 -15.91
C MET A 140 43.30 -4.41 -14.53
N LYS A 141 44.59 -4.75 -14.47
CA LYS A 141 45.34 -4.95 -13.20
C LYS A 141 45.36 -3.72 -12.30
N ARG A 142 45.23 -2.53 -12.88
CA ARG A 142 45.13 -1.27 -12.11
C ARG A 142 43.80 -1.10 -11.38
N ARG A 143 42.79 -1.89 -11.74
CA ARG A 143 41.39 -1.77 -11.26
C ARG A 143 40.92 -2.98 -10.45
N MET A 144 41.47 -4.17 -10.70
CA MET A 144 41.02 -5.39 -10.03
C MET A 144 42.11 -6.05 -9.18
N PRO A 145 41.72 -6.77 -8.11
CA PRO A 145 42.66 -7.52 -7.30
C PRO A 145 43.32 -8.65 -8.12
N PRO A 146 44.57 -9.03 -7.79
CA PRO A 146 45.36 -10.01 -8.55
C PRO A 146 44.83 -11.45 -8.48
N SER A 147 43.80 -11.72 -7.67
CA SER A 147 43.11 -13.00 -7.61
C SER A 147 42.12 -13.20 -8.76
N CYS A 148 41.61 -12.14 -9.37
CA CYS A 148 40.60 -12.23 -10.42
C CYS A 148 41.23 -12.57 -11.78
N LEU A 149 40.63 -13.54 -12.50
CA LEU A 149 41.06 -13.96 -13.85
C LEU A 149 42.55 -14.34 -13.94
N ARG A 150 43.13 -14.86 -12.84
CA ARG A 150 44.56 -15.17 -12.73
C ARG A 150 45.06 -16.07 -13.87
N GLU A 151 44.33 -17.13 -14.17
CA GLU A 151 44.69 -18.11 -15.20
C GLU A 151 44.72 -17.45 -16.59
N GLN A 152 43.66 -16.71 -16.93
CA GLN A 152 43.53 -16.03 -18.21
C GLN A 152 44.59 -14.93 -18.37
N ILE A 153 44.89 -14.18 -17.30
CA ILE A 153 46.00 -13.20 -17.29
C ILE A 153 47.32 -13.91 -17.60
N SER A 154 47.63 -15.01 -16.90
CA SER A 154 48.87 -15.74 -17.11
C SER A 154 48.96 -16.30 -18.53
N GLU A 155 47.85 -16.77 -19.10
CA GLU A 155 47.80 -17.27 -20.47
C GLU A 155 48.08 -16.17 -21.48
N ILE A 156 47.45 -14.99 -21.34
CA ILE A 156 47.68 -13.82 -22.21
C ILE A 156 49.14 -13.38 -22.15
N GLU A 157 49.71 -13.28 -20.94
CA GLU A 157 51.11 -12.89 -20.76
C GLU A 157 52.08 -13.90 -21.39
N ASN A 158 51.84 -15.20 -21.20
CA ASN A 158 52.68 -16.24 -21.75
C ASN A 158 52.56 -16.31 -23.28
N ALA A 159 51.35 -16.15 -23.83
CA ALA A 159 51.09 -16.10 -25.26
C ALA A 159 51.76 -14.87 -25.90
N HIS A 160 51.66 -13.69 -25.27
CA HIS A 160 52.30 -12.47 -25.74
C HIS A 160 53.84 -12.58 -25.71
N LYS A 161 54.42 -13.10 -24.63
CA LYS A 161 55.87 -13.34 -24.51
C LYS A 161 56.38 -14.32 -25.55
N SER A 162 55.68 -15.45 -25.74
CA SER A 162 56.06 -16.47 -26.73
C SER A 162 56.01 -15.89 -28.14
N ALA A 163 54.90 -15.26 -28.51
CA ALA A 163 54.73 -14.67 -29.84
C ALA A 163 55.73 -13.54 -30.13
N THR A 164 56.12 -12.75 -29.11
CA THR A 164 57.12 -11.70 -29.25
C THR A 164 58.55 -12.25 -29.33
N SER A 165 58.86 -13.31 -28.57
CA SER A 165 60.16 -14.00 -28.63
C SER A 165 60.36 -14.71 -29.98
N ASP A 166 59.31 -15.38 -30.48
CA ASP A 166 59.31 -16.02 -31.79
C ASP A 166 59.51 -14.99 -32.91
N ASN A 167 58.96 -13.77 -32.78
CA ASN A 167 59.21 -12.69 -33.74
C ASN A 167 60.57 -12.00 -33.60
N ARG A 168 61.15 -11.95 -32.39
CA ARG A 168 62.49 -11.36 -32.22
C ARG A 168 63.57 -12.19 -32.94
N LEU A 169 63.31 -13.46 -33.20
CA LEU A 169 64.13 -14.32 -34.07
C LEU A 169 63.93 -14.04 -35.58
N ILE A 170 62.83 -13.38 -35.96
CA ILE A 170 62.44 -13.11 -37.36
C ILE A 170 62.90 -11.70 -37.82
N VAL A 171 62.99 -10.72 -36.92
CA VAL A 171 63.20 -9.29 -37.28
C VAL A 171 64.68 -8.85 -37.31
N ASP A 172 65.63 -9.65 -36.78
CA ASP A 172 67.06 -9.30 -36.77
C ASP A 172 67.92 -10.46 -37.34
N PRO A 173 68.23 -10.48 -38.65
CA PRO A 173 69.02 -11.53 -39.30
C PRO A 173 70.42 -11.71 -38.67
N SER A 174 70.91 -10.67 -37.98
CA SER A 174 72.24 -10.58 -37.38
C SER A 174 72.41 -11.37 -36.07
N LYS A 175 71.31 -11.86 -35.47
CA LYS A 175 71.32 -12.50 -34.13
C LYS A 175 70.94 -13.98 -34.12
N ILE A 176 70.72 -14.60 -35.28
CA ILE A 176 70.45 -16.04 -35.39
C ILE A 176 71.75 -16.83 -35.17
N LYS A 177 71.95 -17.35 -33.95
CA LYS A 177 73.03 -18.30 -33.59
C LYS A 177 72.50 -19.67 -33.18
N ILE A 178 71.39 -20.14 -33.76
CA ILE A 178 70.81 -21.45 -33.43
C ILE A 178 70.92 -22.38 -34.62
N LYS A 179 71.78 -23.39 -34.46
CA LYS A 179 72.08 -24.46 -35.42
C LYS A 179 71.18 -25.68 -35.15
N ILE A 180 69.88 -25.46 -34.95
CA ILE A 180 68.87 -26.54 -34.94
C ILE A 180 67.61 -25.96 -35.59
N ALA A 181 67.37 -26.38 -36.82
CA ALA A 181 66.25 -25.98 -37.63
C ALA A 181 64.95 -26.55 -37.04
N THR A 182 64.15 -25.71 -36.39
CA THR A 182 62.70 -25.88 -36.40
C THR A 182 62.16 -25.24 -37.69
N PRO A 183 61.38 -25.94 -38.52
CA PRO A 183 61.01 -25.48 -39.86
C PRO A 183 60.09 -24.25 -39.92
N TYR A 184 59.67 -23.70 -38.77
CA TYR A 184 58.69 -22.62 -38.69
C TYR A 184 59.29 -21.19 -38.64
N VAL A 185 60.59 -21.04 -38.39
CA VAL A 185 61.22 -19.73 -38.10
C VAL A 185 61.54 -18.90 -39.36
N LEU A 186 61.48 -19.49 -40.55
CA LEU A 186 61.97 -18.86 -41.80
C LEU A 186 60.88 -18.45 -42.81
N LEU A 187 59.58 -18.55 -42.51
CA LEU A 187 58.55 -18.49 -43.56
C LEU A 187 57.59 -17.27 -43.57
N TYR A 188 57.48 -16.47 -42.51
CA TYR A 188 56.45 -15.42 -42.45
C TYR A 188 57.06 -14.01 -42.45
N HIS A 189 57.30 -13.43 -43.64
CA HIS A 189 57.60 -12.01 -43.83
C HIS A 189 56.34 -11.12 -43.74
N GLU A 190 55.43 -11.44 -42.83
CA GLU A 190 54.13 -10.79 -42.77
C GLU A 190 54.21 -9.50 -41.94
N ARG A 191 53.78 -8.38 -42.52
CA ARG A 191 53.75 -7.09 -41.83
C ARG A 191 52.68 -7.13 -40.74
N ILE A 192 53.03 -6.75 -39.52
CA ILE A 192 52.05 -6.58 -38.44
C ILE A 192 51.11 -5.43 -38.84
N PRO A 193 49.80 -5.68 -38.99
CA PRO A 193 48.83 -4.66 -39.37
C PRO A 193 48.56 -3.69 -38.21
N ASP A 194 48.00 -2.52 -38.54
CA ASP A 194 47.50 -1.60 -37.52
C ASP A 194 46.20 -2.15 -36.90
N PHE A 195 46.02 -2.00 -35.60
CA PHE A 195 44.87 -2.58 -34.89
C PHE A 195 43.53 -2.07 -35.45
N PHE A 196 43.47 -0.80 -35.86
CA PHE A 196 42.27 -0.19 -36.43
C PHE A 196 41.88 -0.75 -37.80
N THR A 197 42.78 -1.46 -38.47
CA THR A 197 42.51 -2.10 -39.76
C THR A 197 41.91 -3.50 -39.61
N LEU A 198 41.91 -4.06 -38.40
CA LEU A 198 41.39 -5.40 -38.13
C LEU A 198 39.85 -5.39 -38.00
N PRO A 199 39.16 -6.47 -38.41
CA PRO A 199 37.70 -6.56 -38.32
C PRO A 199 37.22 -6.56 -36.87
N ALA A 200 36.06 -5.96 -36.60
CA ALA A 200 35.48 -6.04 -35.26
C ALA A 200 35.16 -7.48 -34.86
N LEU A 201 35.35 -7.83 -33.59
CA LEU A 201 35.03 -9.15 -33.08
C LEU A 201 33.51 -9.42 -33.21
N PRO A 202 33.09 -10.63 -33.63
CA PRO A 202 31.68 -10.99 -33.67
C PRO A 202 31.13 -11.16 -32.24
N ARG A 203 29.81 -11.03 -32.06
CA ARG A 203 29.13 -11.16 -30.76
C ARG A 203 28.07 -12.26 -30.78
N ALA A 204 27.83 -12.88 -29.64
CA ALA A 204 26.71 -13.80 -29.44
C ALA A 204 26.00 -13.54 -28.11
N VAL A 205 24.74 -13.11 -28.17
CA VAL A 205 23.88 -12.90 -26.99
C VAL A 205 23.26 -14.24 -26.58
N LEU A 206 23.79 -14.84 -25.50
CA LEU A 206 23.28 -16.10 -24.95
C LEU A 206 22.33 -15.89 -23.75
N ALA A 207 22.42 -14.75 -23.08
CA ALA A 207 21.58 -14.42 -21.93
C ALA A 207 20.59 -13.31 -22.28
N LYS A 208 19.35 -13.45 -21.83
CA LYS A 208 18.29 -12.44 -21.95
C LYS A 208 17.62 -12.25 -20.59
N ALA A 209 17.13 -11.05 -20.31
CA ALA A 209 16.37 -10.78 -19.10
C ALA A 209 15.07 -11.59 -19.12
N THR A 210 14.86 -12.41 -18.08
CA THR A 210 13.62 -13.15 -17.89
C THR A 210 12.48 -12.15 -17.58
N PRO A 211 11.37 -12.18 -18.33
CA PRO A 211 10.21 -11.36 -18.00
C PRO A 211 9.69 -11.67 -16.59
N VAL A 212 9.28 -10.65 -15.84
CA VAL A 212 8.64 -10.83 -14.54
C VAL A 212 7.23 -11.36 -14.78
N GLU A 213 7.04 -12.66 -14.61
CA GLU A 213 5.71 -13.26 -14.64
C GLU A 213 4.91 -12.83 -13.41
N LYS A 214 3.58 -12.73 -13.55
CA LYS A 214 2.68 -12.32 -12.46
C LYS A 214 2.76 -13.24 -11.24
N GLN A 215 3.23 -14.47 -11.42
CA GLN A 215 3.40 -15.46 -10.36
C GLN A 215 4.84 -15.95 -10.35
N LEU A 216 5.65 -15.44 -9.43
CA LEU A 216 7.05 -15.85 -9.27
C LEU A 216 7.18 -17.22 -8.59
N PHE A 217 6.14 -17.68 -7.90
CA PHE A 217 6.12 -18.95 -7.19
C PHE A 217 5.14 -19.93 -7.86
N PRO A 218 5.59 -21.10 -8.32
CA PRO A 218 4.73 -22.08 -9.01
C PRO A 218 3.54 -22.58 -8.17
N GLY A 219 3.66 -22.59 -6.84
CA GLY A 219 2.59 -23.02 -5.92
C GLY A 219 1.72 -21.87 -5.41
N PHE A 220 1.65 -20.74 -6.10
CA PHE A 220 0.94 -19.56 -5.62
C PHE A 220 -0.56 -19.82 -5.47
N LYS A 221 -1.09 -19.59 -4.27
CA LYS A 221 -2.52 -19.59 -3.96
C LYS A 221 -2.92 -18.20 -3.48
N ASP A 222 -3.86 -17.58 -4.19
CA ASP A 222 -4.38 -16.28 -3.80
C ASP A 222 -5.26 -16.38 -2.55
N LEU A 223 -4.84 -15.72 -1.47
CA LEU A 223 -5.56 -15.66 -0.19
C LEU A 223 -6.86 -14.85 -0.30
N PHE A 224 -6.95 -13.95 -1.27
CA PHE A 224 -8.07 -13.03 -1.44
C PHE A 224 -8.89 -13.34 -2.70
N ALA A 225 -8.76 -14.54 -3.26
CA ALA A 225 -9.50 -14.95 -4.46
C ALA A 225 -11.04 -14.80 -4.30
N THR A 226 -11.55 -14.94 -3.08
CA THR A 226 -12.97 -14.80 -2.75
C THR A 226 -13.39 -13.34 -2.51
N VAL A 227 -12.44 -12.42 -2.34
CA VAL A 227 -12.71 -11.01 -2.05
C VAL A 227 -13.13 -10.31 -3.35
N VAL A 228 -14.30 -9.67 -3.30
CA VAL A 228 -14.83 -8.93 -4.43
C VAL A 228 -14.02 -7.65 -4.63
N PRO A 229 -13.56 -7.33 -5.86
CA PRO A 229 -12.83 -6.11 -6.14
C PRO A 229 -13.63 -4.85 -5.79
N GLU A 230 -12.96 -3.81 -5.30
CA GLU A 230 -13.57 -2.53 -4.97
C GLU A 230 -14.28 -1.90 -6.18
N THR A 231 -13.71 -2.05 -7.38
CA THR A 231 -14.31 -1.58 -8.62
C THR A 231 -15.70 -2.19 -8.86
N ALA A 232 -15.87 -3.48 -8.54
CA ALA A 232 -17.16 -4.16 -8.65
C ALA A 232 -18.13 -3.68 -7.56
N LEU A 233 -17.65 -3.46 -6.33
CA LEU A 233 -18.47 -2.90 -5.24
C LEU A 233 -18.97 -1.48 -5.55
N VAL A 234 -18.10 -0.61 -6.07
CA VAL A 234 -18.45 0.76 -6.48
C VAL A 234 -19.45 0.73 -7.63
N ALA A 235 -19.24 -0.14 -8.62
CA ALA A 235 -20.18 -0.33 -9.72
C ALA A 235 -21.56 -0.81 -9.22
N MET A 236 -21.59 -1.74 -8.26
CA MET A 236 -22.83 -2.24 -7.67
C MET A 236 -23.58 -1.17 -6.89
N LYS A 237 -22.90 -0.41 -6.03
CA LYS A 237 -23.50 0.74 -5.32
C LYS A 237 -24.09 1.76 -6.29
N LYS A 238 -23.39 2.05 -7.38
CA LYS A 238 -23.87 2.95 -8.44
C LYS A 238 -25.11 2.39 -9.13
N PHE A 239 -25.11 1.10 -9.44
CA PHE A 239 -26.26 0.42 -10.04
C PHE A 239 -27.48 0.48 -9.12
N ASP A 240 -27.33 0.18 -7.83
CA ASP A 240 -28.43 0.22 -6.86
C ASP A 240 -29.02 1.63 -6.73
N LYS A 241 -28.16 2.66 -6.71
CA LYS A 241 -28.60 4.06 -6.74
C LYS A 241 -29.44 4.37 -7.98
N LEU A 242 -28.95 4.04 -9.17
CA LEU A 242 -29.67 4.28 -10.43
C LEU A 242 -30.99 3.51 -10.49
N LYS A 243 -31.01 2.28 -9.99
CA LYS A 243 -32.22 1.46 -9.87
C LYS A 243 -33.25 2.12 -8.97
N ALA A 244 -32.84 2.59 -7.79
CA ALA A 244 -33.72 3.28 -6.85
C ALA A 244 -34.29 4.58 -7.46
N GLU A 245 -33.45 5.40 -8.09
CA GLU A 245 -33.88 6.64 -8.78
C GLU A 245 -34.83 6.36 -9.95
N ARG A 246 -34.65 5.24 -10.67
CA ARG A 246 -35.55 4.85 -11.75
C ARG A 246 -36.90 4.38 -11.22
N LEU A 247 -36.90 3.57 -10.16
CA LEU A 247 -38.12 3.09 -9.52
C LEU A 247 -38.91 4.25 -8.90
N GLN A 248 -38.25 5.17 -8.21
CA GLN A 248 -38.89 6.34 -7.61
C GLN A 248 -39.56 7.22 -8.67
N ARG A 249 -38.85 7.55 -9.77
CA ARG A 249 -39.45 8.32 -10.89
C ARG A 249 -40.66 7.64 -11.52
N LEU A 250 -40.64 6.31 -11.65
CA LEU A 250 -41.78 5.57 -12.19
C LEU A 250 -42.96 5.60 -11.22
N LYS A 251 -42.70 5.48 -9.91
CA LYS A 251 -43.70 5.59 -8.85
C LYS A 251 -44.33 6.98 -8.83
N ASP A 252 -43.53 8.04 -8.83
CA ASP A 252 -44.00 9.43 -8.78
C ASP A 252 -44.89 9.73 -9.99
N ARG A 253 -44.44 9.33 -11.19
CA ARG A 253 -45.23 9.51 -12.43
C ARG A 253 -46.56 8.75 -12.39
N LEU A 254 -46.58 7.54 -11.82
CA LEU A 254 -47.81 6.78 -11.66
C LEU A 254 -48.76 7.46 -10.65
N SER A 255 -48.22 8.00 -9.55
CA SER A 255 -48.97 8.75 -8.54
C SER A 255 -49.59 10.01 -9.14
N GLU A 256 -48.80 10.80 -9.88
CA GLU A 256 -49.27 12.01 -10.57
C GLU A 256 -50.39 11.69 -11.57
N GLN A 257 -50.26 10.62 -12.35
CA GLN A 257 -51.31 10.19 -13.29
C GLN A 257 -52.57 9.72 -12.57
N THR A 258 -52.43 9.07 -11.41
CA THR A 258 -53.55 8.61 -10.60
C THR A 258 -54.28 9.80 -9.98
N GLU A 259 -53.54 10.76 -9.40
CA GLU A 259 -54.09 12.01 -8.85
C GLU A 259 -54.79 12.86 -9.91
N LEU A 260 -54.19 12.97 -11.11
CA LEU A 260 -54.82 13.67 -12.23
C LEU A 260 -56.11 12.98 -12.67
N MET A 261 -56.12 11.65 -12.72
CA MET A 261 -57.31 10.88 -13.06
C MET A 261 -58.41 11.02 -12.00
N ASP A 262 -58.06 10.93 -10.72
CA ASP A 262 -59.00 11.18 -9.61
C ASP A 262 -59.55 12.61 -9.66
N GLY A 263 -58.71 13.60 -10.00
CA GLY A 263 -59.13 14.99 -10.19
C GLY A 263 -60.09 15.17 -11.38
N ILE A 264 -59.83 14.51 -12.52
CA ILE A 264 -60.74 14.51 -13.67
C ILE A 264 -62.08 13.88 -13.28
N VAL A 265 -62.06 12.71 -12.64
CA VAL A 265 -63.27 12.00 -12.19
C VAL A 265 -64.09 12.89 -11.24
N ALA A 266 -63.44 13.59 -10.29
CA ALA A 266 -64.11 14.53 -9.40
C ALA A 266 -64.70 15.73 -10.16
N SER A 267 -63.99 16.28 -11.14
CA SER A 267 -64.44 17.45 -11.92
C SER A 267 -65.58 17.17 -12.89
N LEU A 268 -65.71 15.92 -13.35
CA LEU A 268 -66.79 15.49 -14.24
C LEU A 268 -68.14 15.35 -13.55
N ASN A 269 -68.20 15.52 -12.21
CA ASN A 269 -69.41 15.53 -11.38
C ASN A 269 -70.46 14.53 -11.86
N VAL A 270 -70.04 13.27 -12.07
CA VAL A 270 -70.88 12.19 -12.61
C VAL A 270 -72.15 12.10 -11.74
N PRO A 271 -73.35 12.21 -12.33
CA PRO A 271 -74.58 12.47 -11.57
C PRO A 271 -75.08 11.27 -10.74
N ASP A 272 -75.16 11.49 -9.42
CA ASP A 272 -76.34 11.42 -8.53
C ASP A 272 -77.19 10.13 -8.39
N VAL A 273 -76.55 8.97 -8.41
CA VAL A 273 -76.94 7.81 -7.59
C VAL A 273 -75.66 7.34 -6.93
N VAL A 274 -75.62 7.08 -5.61
CA VAL A 274 -74.41 6.66 -4.88
C VAL A 274 -73.57 5.72 -5.77
N PRO A 275 -72.50 6.22 -6.42
CA PRO A 275 -71.92 5.51 -7.55
C PRO A 275 -71.41 4.16 -7.07
N ASP A 276 -71.50 3.11 -7.91
CA ASP A 276 -70.92 1.79 -7.57
C ASP A 276 -69.45 1.92 -7.16
N ASP A 277 -68.74 2.93 -7.67
CA ASP A 277 -67.39 3.28 -7.25
C ASP A 277 -67.28 3.88 -5.84
N VAL A 278 -68.23 4.70 -5.38
CA VAL A 278 -68.28 5.17 -3.99
C VAL A 278 -68.70 4.03 -3.06
N LYS A 279 -69.60 3.14 -3.49
CA LYS A 279 -69.93 1.92 -2.76
C LYS A 279 -68.74 0.98 -2.66
N ARG A 280 -67.98 0.81 -3.74
CA ARG A 280 -66.75 0.02 -3.79
C ARG A 280 -65.66 0.64 -2.91
N LYS A 281 -65.40 1.94 -3.01
CA LYS A 281 -64.44 2.67 -2.15
C LYS A 281 -64.87 2.64 -0.68
N SER A 282 -66.17 2.78 -0.38
CA SER A 282 -66.71 2.61 0.99
C SER A 282 -66.50 1.17 1.49
N ALA A 283 -66.74 0.16 0.65
CA ALA A 283 -66.49 -1.24 0.98
C ALA A 283 -65.00 -1.54 1.18
N GLU A 284 -64.10 -0.93 0.40
CA GLU A 284 -62.65 -1.03 0.58
C GLU A 284 -62.19 -0.33 1.87
N VAL A 285 -62.70 0.86 2.17
CA VAL A 285 -62.42 1.58 3.43
C VAL A 285 -62.95 0.78 4.63
N LYS A 286 -64.14 0.18 4.53
CA LYS A 286 -64.70 -0.73 5.55
C LYS A 286 -63.87 -2.01 5.69
N GLY A 287 -63.46 -2.62 4.58
CA GLY A 287 -62.60 -3.80 4.55
C GLY A 287 -61.20 -3.55 5.11
N ALA A 288 -60.67 -2.33 4.95
CA ALA A 288 -59.44 -1.87 5.57
C ALA A 288 -59.60 -1.47 7.05
N GLY A 289 -60.79 -1.62 7.64
CA GLY A 289 -61.07 -1.33 9.06
C GLY A 289 -61.44 0.12 9.37
N GLY A 290 -61.73 0.95 8.37
CA GLY A 290 -62.33 2.28 8.51
C GLY A 290 -61.55 3.28 9.37
N VAL A 291 -62.27 4.24 9.93
CA VAL A 291 -61.72 5.31 10.80
C VAL A 291 -61.06 4.74 12.06
N THR A 292 -61.55 3.62 12.58
CA THR A 292 -61.03 2.99 13.81
C THR A 292 -59.63 2.41 13.59
N ASN A 293 -59.36 1.77 12.45
CA ASN A 293 -58.02 1.28 12.12
C ASN A 293 -57.03 2.42 11.86
N MET A 294 -57.46 3.51 11.19
CA MET A 294 -56.61 4.69 11.03
C MET A 294 -56.27 5.33 12.38
N ARG A 295 -57.24 5.47 13.29
CA ARG A 295 -57.02 5.98 14.64
C ARG A 295 -56.03 5.10 15.42
N LYS A 296 -56.21 3.78 15.36
CA LYS A 296 -55.29 2.81 15.98
C LYS A 296 -53.86 2.95 15.47
N LYS A 297 -53.67 3.06 14.14
CA LYS A 297 -52.32 3.26 13.56
C LYS A 297 -51.69 4.60 13.95
N LEU A 298 -52.50 5.65 14.09
CA LEU A 298 -52.04 6.97 14.53
C LEU A 298 -51.59 6.95 16.00
N ASP A 299 -52.28 6.17 16.84
CA ASP A 299 -51.92 5.95 18.23
C ASP A 299 -50.64 5.09 18.33
N GLU A 300 -50.54 4.01 17.56
CA GLU A 300 -49.33 3.15 17.48
C GLU A 300 -48.09 3.95 17.04
N LEU A 301 -48.22 4.83 16.07
CA LEU A 301 -47.15 5.69 15.56
C LEU A 301 -46.62 6.65 16.64
N THR A 302 -47.48 7.09 17.56
CA THR A 302 -47.08 7.93 18.71
C THR A 302 -46.28 7.13 19.74
N VAL A 303 -46.69 5.89 19.99
CA VAL A 303 -45.97 4.97 20.87
C VAL A 303 -44.59 4.62 20.29
N LEU A 304 -44.51 4.40 18.97
CA LEU A 304 -43.24 4.13 18.28
C LEU A 304 -42.31 5.35 18.29
N HIS A 305 -42.83 6.55 18.05
CA HIS A 305 -42.05 7.79 18.13
C HIS A 305 -41.49 8.00 19.54
N LYS A 306 -42.33 7.82 20.56
CA LYS A 306 -41.89 7.90 21.97
C LYS A 306 -40.78 6.89 22.27
N ARG A 307 -40.95 5.63 21.85
CA ARG A 307 -39.94 4.58 22.03
C ARG A 307 -38.60 4.94 21.38
N ASN A 308 -38.62 5.51 20.18
CA ASN A 308 -37.39 5.92 19.50
C ASN A 308 -36.69 7.09 20.22
N ASN A 309 -37.45 8.05 20.75
CA ASN A 309 -36.90 9.13 21.56
C ASN A 309 -36.32 8.62 22.89
N ASP A 310 -37.01 7.70 23.55
CA ASP A 310 -36.54 7.09 24.81
C ASP A 310 -35.21 6.35 24.58
N LEU A 311 -35.11 5.56 23.50
CA LEU A 311 -33.87 4.87 23.12
C LEU A 311 -32.72 5.83 22.79
N ALA A 312 -33.00 6.93 22.08
CA ALA A 312 -31.98 7.94 21.77
C ALA A 312 -31.48 8.64 23.04
N ALA A 313 -32.38 8.94 23.99
CA ALA A 313 -32.04 9.53 25.27
C ALA A 313 -31.23 8.57 26.16
N ASP A 314 -31.54 7.27 26.12
CA ASP A 314 -30.76 6.24 26.82
C ASP A 314 -29.34 6.12 26.26
N ILE A 315 -29.18 6.13 24.93
CA ILE A 315 -27.85 6.11 24.28
C ILE A 315 -27.05 7.36 24.67
N ASP A 316 -27.65 8.54 24.62
CA ASP A 316 -26.99 9.80 25.02
C ASP A 316 -26.53 9.76 26.48
N ARG A 317 -27.39 9.25 27.38
CA ARG A 317 -27.06 9.08 28.80
C ARG A 317 -25.87 8.14 29.00
N VAL A 318 -25.86 6.98 28.33
CA VAL A 318 -24.76 6.01 28.45
C VAL A 318 -23.44 6.61 27.97
N LEU A 319 -23.45 7.38 26.88
CA LEU A 319 -22.25 8.06 26.38
C LEU A 319 -21.76 9.15 27.35
N ILE A 320 -22.68 9.91 27.98
CA ILE A 320 -22.32 10.92 28.99
C ILE A 320 -21.77 10.27 30.27
N GLU A 321 -22.38 9.17 30.71
CA GLU A 321 -21.98 8.45 31.93
C GLU A 321 -20.66 7.70 31.76
N GLU A 322 -20.40 7.15 30.57
CA GLU A 322 -19.10 6.60 30.19
C GLU A 322 -18.03 7.69 30.18
N ASN A 323 -18.28 8.83 29.53
CA ASN A 323 -17.34 9.94 29.50
C ASN A 323 -17.02 10.48 30.91
N ARG A 324 -18.05 10.57 31.79
CA ARG A 324 -17.86 10.94 33.20
C ARG A 324 -17.04 9.92 33.97
N SER A 325 -17.36 8.63 33.81
CA SER A 325 -16.62 7.54 34.46
C SER A 325 -15.16 7.51 34.03
N ASP A 326 -14.90 7.80 32.75
CA ASP A 326 -13.55 7.85 32.19
C ASP A 326 -12.77 9.06 32.73
N VAL A 327 -13.44 10.20 32.95
CA VAL A 327 -12.88 11.36 33.67
C VAL A 327 -12.59 11.03 35.13
N ASP A 328 -13.50 10.34 35.83
CA ASP A 328 -13.33 9.93 37.23
C ASP A 328 -12.18 8.91 37.39
N LEU A 329 -12.07 7.94 36.47
CA LEU A 329 -10.96 6.98 36.41
C LEU A 329 -9.63 7.70 36.15
N ARG A 330 -9.61 8.72 35.27
CA ARG A 330 -8.42 9.55 35.05
C ARG A 330 -8.05 10.37 36.29
N HIS A 331 -9.03 10.85 37.04
CA HIS A 331 -8.78 11.55 38.31
C HIS A 331 -8.26 10.58 39.39
N GLN A 332 -8.84 9.38 39.51
CA GLN A 332 -8.40 8.34 40.45
C GLN A 332 -6.99 7.82 40.15
N LEU A 333 -6.65 7.64 38.86
CA LEU A 333 -5.31 7.23 38.43
C LEU A 333 -4.28 8.36 38.54
N ARG A 334 -4.71 9.64 38.56
CA ARG A 334 -3.85 10.79 38.94
C ARG A 334 -3.72 10.95 40.46
N SER A 335 -4.63 10.39 41.26
CA SER A 335 -4.64 10.51 42.73
C SER A 335 -3.97 9.36 43.48
N GLU A 336 -3.04 8.62 42.88
CA GLU A 336 -2.22 7.63 43.63
C GLU A 336 -1.19 8.26 44.58
N HIS A 337 -1.24 9.59 44.80
CA HIS A 337 -0.56 10.25 45.90
C HIS A 337 -1.47 11.28 46.58
N VAL A 338 -2.16 10.87 47.67
CA VAL A 338 -2.11 11.51 49.01
C VAL A 338 -3.13 10.80 49.93
N ARG A 339 -2.62 10.28 51.04
CA ARG A 339 -3.34 9.61 52.14
C ARG A 339 -3.92 10.68 53.07
N ILE A 340 -5.22 10.63 53.40
CA ILE A 340 -5.77 11.32 54.59
C ILE A 340 -6.28 10.25 55.55
N THR A 341 -5.81 10.30 56.79
CA THR A 341 -6.08 9.29 57.82
C THR A 341 -7.40 9.54 58.55
N SER A 342 -8.16 8.46 58.76
CA SER A 342 -9.52 8.40 59.31
C SER A 342 -9.69 8.78 60.79
N ASP A 343 -8.73 9.49 61.41
CA ASP A 343 -8.75 9.82 62.84
C ASP A 343 -9.30 11.25 63.14
N GLU A 344 -9.43 12.10 62.12
CA GLU A 344 -9.81 13.52 62.29
C GLU A 344 -11.29 13.84 62.05
N LEU A 345 -12.11 12.94 61.50
CA LEU A 345 -13.47 13.30 61.05
C LEU A 345 -14.64 12.87 61.95
N VAL A 346 -14.43 12.04 62.97
CA VAL A 346 -15.56 11.40 63.69
C VAL A 346 -15.70 11.81 65.17
N LYS A 347 -14.77 12.61 65.73
CA LYS A 347 -14.90 13.08 67.14
C LYS A 347 -15.68 14.40 67.32
N GLY A 348 -16.22 15.01 66.26
CA GLY A 348 -16.62 16.42 66.29
C GLY A 348 -18.09 16.82 66.45
N ALA A 349 -19.11 15.98 66.23
CA ALA A 349 -20.46 16.54 65.97
C ALA A 349 -21.63 15.81 66.63
N GLY A 350 -21.59 15.78 67.98
CA GLY A 350 -22.62 15.25 68.87
C GLY A 350 -24.07 15.69 68.58
N GLY A 351 -25.00 14.84 69.03
CA GLY A 351 -26.43 14.84 68.68
C GLY A 351 -27.32 15.98 69.23
N VAL A 352 -28.41 15.59 69.90
CA VAL A 352 -29.83 16.02 69.75
C VAL A 352 -30.18 17.54 69.82
N ALA A 353 -29.26 18.45 70.10
CA ALA A 353 -29.50 19.90 69.97
C ALA A 353 -29.43 20.40 68.50
N ASN A 354 -28.83 19.61 67.60
CA ASN A 354 -28.53 20.02 66.22
C ASN A 354 -29.74 20.03 65.26
N MET A 355 -30.85 19.36 65.59
CA MET A 355 -32.01 19.30 64.70
C MET A 355 -32.83 20.59 64.65
N ARG A 356 -32.76 21.42 65.71
CA ARG A 356 -33.51 22.68 65.77
C ARG A 356 -32.78 23.84 65.08
N LYS A 357 -31.44 23.77 65.00
CA LYS A 357 -30.58 24.70 64.25
C LYS A 357 -30.59 24.41 62.73
N LYS A 358 -30.69 23.13 62.36
CA LYS A 358 -30.80 22.68 60.96
C LYS A 358 -32.04 23.19 60.21
N LEU A 359 -33.07 23.65 60.91
CA LEU A 359 -34.28 24.20 60.29
C LEU A 359 -34.09 25.66 59.82
N ASP A 360 -33.33 26.48 60.56
CA ASP A 360 -32.95 27.83 60.16
C ASP A 360 -31.77 27.85 59.16
N GLU A 361 -30.94 26.81 59.17
CA GLU A 361 -29.84 26.63 58.20
C GLU A 361 -30.33 26.32 56.78
N LEU A 362 -31.54 25.77 56.59
CA LEU A 362 -32.06 25.36 55.27
C LEU A 362 -32.23 26.52 54.28
N THR A 363 -32.63 27.71 54.76
CA THR A 363 -32.79 28.91 53.92
C THR A 363 -31.45 29.56 53.57
N VAL A 364 -30.46 29.47 54.47
CA VAL A 364 -29.08 29.94 54.22
C VAL A 364 -28.32 28.95 53.32
N LEU A 365 -28.58 27.65 53.46
CA LEU A 365 -28.01 26.59 52.62
C LEU A 365 -28.48 26.70 51.17
N HIS A 366 -29.70 27.16 50.89
CA HIS A 366 -30.14 27.34 49.51
C HIS A 366 -29.39 28.48 48.80
N LYS A 367 -29.14 29.59 49.50
CA LYS A 367 -28.31 30.70 48.99
C LYS A 367 -26.85 30.27 48.82
N ARG A 368 -26.32 29.52 49.78
CA ARG A 368 -24.96 28.96 49.73
C ARG A 368 -24.79 27.91 48.64
N ASN A 369 -25.83 27.13 48.30
CA ASN A 369 -25.81 26.17 47.20
C ASN A 369 -25.78 26.87 45.84
N ASN A 370 -26.44 28.03 45.69
CA ASN A 370 -26.33 28.84 44.48
C ASN A 370 -24.95 29.51 44.35
N ASP A 371 -24.40 30.01 45.47
CA ASP A 371 -23.04 30.57 45.49
C ASP A 371 -21.97 29.49 45.22
N LEU A 372 -22.15 28.28 45.79
CA LEU A 372 -21.31 27.10 45.50
C LEU A 372 -21.43 26.64 44.06
N ALA A 373 -22.63 26.68 43.45
CA ALA A 373 -22.80 26.35 42.05
C ALA A 373 -22.07 27.36 41.14
N ALA A 374 -22.13 28.65 41.47
CA ALA A 374 -21.40 29.69 40.75
C ALA A 374 -19.87 29.56 40.92
N ASP A 375 -19.40 29.20 42.12
CA ASP A 375 -17.99 28.92 42.38
C ASP A 375 -17.51 27.64 41.68
N ILE A 376 -18.33 26.59 41.64
CA ILE A 376 -18.05 25.36 40.88
C ILE A 376 -17.91 25.69 39.39
N ASP A 377 -18.81 26.48 38.82
CA ASP A 377 -18.76 26.86 37.40
C ASP A 377 -17.50 27.69 37.10
N ARG A 378 -17.11 28.58 38.03
CA ARG A 378 -15.87 29.36 37.92
C ARG A 378 -14.62 28.50 37.97
N VAL A 379 -14.56 27.57 38.93
CA VAL A 379 -13.43 26.64 39.12
C VAL A 379 -13.31 25.69 37.93
N LEU A 380 -14.42 25.22 37.35
CA LEU A 380 -14.41 24.38 36.14
C LEU A 380 -13.87 25.12 34.90
N ILE A 381 -14.15 26.42 34.77
CA ILE A 381 -13.62 27.24 33.66
C ILE A 381 -12.12 27.52 33.85
N GLU A 382 -11.68 27.77 35.08
CA GLU A 382 -10.26 28.01 35.42
C GLU A 382 -9.42 26.72 35.33
N GLU A 383 -9.99 25.57 35.71
CA GLU A 383 -9.35 24.26 35.60
C GLU A 383 -9.23 23.79 34.14
N ASN A 384 -10.25 24.02 33.30
CA ASN A 384 -10.15 23.78 31.86
C ASN A 384 -9.06 24.62 31.18
N ARG A 385 -8.91 25.88 31.58
CA ARG A 385 -7.81 26.73 31.09
C ARG A 385 -6.45 26.21 31.55
N SER A 386 -6.34 25.79 32.81
CA SER A 386 -5.10 25.25 33.36
C SER A 386 -4.73 23.89 32.77
N ASP A 387 -5.70 23.01 32.46
CA ASP A 387 -5.45 21.71 31.80
C ASP A 387 -5.02 21.90 30.34
N VAL A 388 -5.57 22.90 29.62
CA VAL A 388 -5.08 23.29 28.28
C VAL A 388 -3.64 23.81 28.35
N ASP A 389 -3.30 24.63 29.34
CA ASP A 389 -1.94 25.15 29.54
C ASP A 389 -0.95 24.07 30.01
N LEU A 390 -1.38 23.12 30.85
CA LEU A 390 -0.59 21.97 31.30
C LEU A 390 -0.32 20.97 30.17
N ARG A 391 -1.27 20.78 29.25
CA ARG A 391 -1.07 20.00 28.01
C ARG A 391 -0.08 20.67 27.05
N HIS A 392 -0.02 22.00 27.04
CA HIS A 392 1.00 22.73 26.28
C HIS A 392 2.41 22.58 26.89
N GLN A 393 2.50 22.39 28.21
CA GLN A 393 3.77 22.20 28.94
C GLN A 393 4.28 20.75 28.96
N LEU A 394 3.40 19.75 29.00
CA LEU A 394 3.76 18.33 29.09
C LEU A 394 3.71 17.67 27.71
N ARG A 395 4.76 17.89 26.90
CA ARG A 395 4.99 17.08 25.69
C ARG A 395 5.50 15.68 26.07
N SER A 396 4.82 14.63 25.57
CA SER A 396 5.18 13.19 25.56
C SER A 396 5.18 12.49 26.93
N GLU A 397 4.52 11.36 27.17
CA GLU A 397 4.66 10.10 26.42
C GLU A 397 3.44 9.15 26.39
N HIS A 398 2.29 9.46 27.01
CA HIS A 398 1.16 8.50 27.00
C HIS A 398 -0.17 9.20 26.72
N VAL A 399 -0.41 9.54 25.45
CA VAL A 399 -1.67 10.12 24.98
C VAL A 399 -2.56 8.99 24.47
N ARG A 400 -3.44 8.45 25.31
CA ARG A 400 -4.65 7.80 24.79
C ARG A 400 -5.47 8.87 24.06
N MET A 401 -6.10 8.51 22.94
CA MET A 401 -7.05 9.39 22.26
C MET A 401 -8.05 9.97 23.26
N THR A 402 -8.39 11.23 23.09
CA THR A 402 -9.39 11.87 23.96
C THR A 402 -10.75 11.22 23.77
N SER A 403 -11.58 11.19 24.81
CA SER A 403 -12.94 10.63 24.72
C SER A 403 -13.76 11.38 23.66
N ASP A 404 -13.50 12.67 23.46
CA ASP A 404 -14.12 13.47 22.39
C ASP A 404 -13.74 12.99 20.98
N GLU A 405 -12.51 12.54 20.76
CA GLU A 405 -12.07 11.96 19.47
C GLU A 405 -12.63 10.54 19.24
N LEU A 406 -12.84 9.77 20.31
CA LEU A 406 -13.39 8.41 20.23
C LEU A 406 -14.92 8.41 20.09
N VAL A 407 -15.60 9.28 20.83
CA VAL A 407 -17.07 9.36 20.95
C VAL A 407 -17.66 10.34 19.92
N GLY A 408 -16.85 11.27 19.39
CA GLY A 408 -17.28 12.28 18.41
C GLY A 408 -18.04 11.74 17.19
N PRO A 409 -17.58 10.67 16.50
CA PRO A 409 -18.32 10.08 15.39
C PRO A 409 -19.71 9.56 15.79
N PHE A 410 -19.83 8.95 16.97
CA PHE A 410 -21.11 8.44 17.49
C PHE A 410 -22.07 9.58 17.85
N VAL A 411 -21.56 10.69 18.41
CA VAL A 411 -22.37 11.89 18.70
C VAL A 411 -22.87 12.53 17.41
N GLN A 412 -22.07 12.56 16.34
CA GLN A 412 -22.52 13.04 15.03
C GLN A 412 -23.63 12.16 14.44
N GLU A 413 -23.50 10.84 14.55
CA GLU A 413 -24.52 9.90 14.07
C GLU A 413 -25.82 9.99 14.90
N LEU A 414 -25.72 10.10 16.22
CA LEU A 414 -26.85 10.35 17.12
C LEU A 414 -27.55 11.67 16.78
N SER A 415 -26.78 12.73 16.54
CA SER A 415 -27.32 14.05 16.15
C SER A 415 -28.11 13.98 14.84
N LYS A 416 -27.65 13.17 13.88
CA LYS A 416 -28.37 12.91 12.63
C LYS A 416 -29.70 12.20 12.89
N HIS A 417 -29.70 11.13 13.69
CA HIS A 417 -30.92 10.41 14.05
C HIS A 417 -31.92 11.28 14.82
N LEU A 418 -31.45 12.16 15.72
CA LEU A 418 -32.30 13.15 16.38
C LEU A 418 -32.90 14.17 15.38
N GLY A 419 -32.17 14.53 14.33
CA GLY A 419 -32.68 15.32 13.22
C GLY A 419 -33.80 14.62 12.45
N ASP A 420 -33.60 13.36 12.09
CA ASP A 420 -34.60 12.52 11.41
C ASP A 420 -35.87 12.37 12.26
N LEU A 421 -35.73 12.20 13.59
CA LEU A 421 -36.86 12.12 14.52
C LEU A 421 -37.65 13.44 14.58
N LYS A 422 -36.99 14.59 14.55
CA LYS A 422 -37.68 15.89 14.46
C LYS A 422 -38.48 16.02 13.16
N GLN A 423 -37.91 15.59 12.03
CA GLN A 423 -38.61 15.61 10.76
C GLN A 423 -39.83 14.67 10.76
N ALA A 424 -39.69 13.48 11.33
CA ALA A 424 -40.80 12.54 11.51
C ALA A 424 -41.93 13.17 12.36
N ALA A 425 -41.60 13.88 13.44
CA ALA A 425 -42.59 14.55 14.28
C ALA A 425 -43.40 15.62 13.51
N GLU A 426 -42.77 16.38 12.61
CA GLU A 426 -43.47 17.35 11.75
C GLU A 426 -44.40 16.66 10.73
N VAL A 427 -43.96 15.53 10.15
CA VAL A 427 -44.80 14.72 9.26
C VAL A 427 -46.00 14.13 10.02
N ASP A 428 -45.78 13.62 11.22
CA ASP A 428 -46.84 13.07 12.07
C ASP A 428 -47.87 14.14 12.43
N LYS A 429 -47.42 15.36 12.73
CA LYS A 429 -48.28 16.53 12.98
C LYS A 429 -49.10 16.91 11.74
N ALA A 430 -48.48 16.90 10.56
CA ALA A 430 -49.17 17.15 9.29
C ALA A 430 -50.24 16.09 9.00
N LEU A 431 -49.90 14.81 9.18
CA LEU A 431 -50.83 13.68 9.04
C LEU A 431 -52.00 13.78 10.03
N ARG A 432 -51.74 14.14 11.30
CA ARG A 432 -52.79 14.37 12.30
C ARG A 432 -53.74 15.48 11.90
N THR A 433 -53.21 16.57 11.34
CA THR A 433 -54.01 17.71 10.88
C THR A 433 -54.86 17.36 9.66
N LEU A 434 -54.29 16.59 8.71
CA LEU A 434 -55.01 16.08 7.55
C LEU A 434 -56.10 15.09 7.94
N PHE A 435 -55.80 14.20 8.90
CA PHE A 435 -56.78 13.23 9.41
C PHE A 435 -57.93 13.95 10.10
N SER A 436 -57.67 14.88 11.03
CA SER A 436 -58.72 15.60 11.75
C SER A 436 -59.61 16.46 10.84
N SER A 437 -59.03 17.05 9.78
CA SER A 437 -59.78 17.82 8.78
C SER A 437 -60.73 16.94 7.95
N ASN A 438 -60.36 15.69 7.69
CA ASN A 438 -61.13 14.76 6.87
C ASN A 438 -61.91 13.71 7.69
N GLU A 439 -61.75 13.70 9.02
CA GLU A 439 -62.27 12.68 9.92
C GLU A 439 -63.78 12.47 9.77
N LYS A 440 -64.53 13.57 9.73
CA LYS A 440 -65.99 13.53 9.56
C LYS A 440 -66.42 12.97 8.21
N ALA A 441 -65.68 13.27 7.14
CA ALA A 441 -65.98 12.77 5.81
C ALA A 441 -65.69 11.27 5.69
N ILE A 442 -64.58 10.81 6.28
CA ILE A 442 -64.21 9.39 6.32
C ILE A 442 -65.18 8.61 7.22
N ASP A 443 -65.63 9.20 8.34
CA ASP A 443 -66.64 8.62 9.24
C ASP A 443 -67.98 8.42 8.52
N MET A 444 -68.45 9.44 7.77
CA MET A 444 -69.65 9.32 6.93
C MET A 444 -69.52 8.21 5.87
N LEU A 445 -68.36 8.09 5.21
CA LEU A 445 -68.11 7.01 4.25
C LEU A 445 -68.05 5.61 4.88
N SER A 446 -67.82 5.53 6.19
CA SER A 446 -67.71 4.28 6.93
C SER A 446 -69.04 3.78 7.53
N LYS A 447 -70.10 4.61 7.50
CA LYS A 447 -71.46 4.26 7.99
C LYS A 447 -72.25 3.41 6.99
N SER A 448 -73.33 2.77 7.45
CA SER A 448 -74.19 1.93 6.59
C SER A 448 -75.07 2.79 5.66
N GLU A 449 -75.56 2.25 4.53
CA GLU A 449 -76.40 2.97 3.53
C GLU A 449 -77.69 3.58 4.12
N VAL A 450 -78.08 3.20 5.34
CA VAL A 450 -79.28 3.69 6.04
C VAL A 450 -78.97 4.85 7.00
N GLU A 451 -77.68 5.11 7.27
CA GLU A 451 -77.20 6.10 8.26
C GLU A 451 -76.46 7.29 7.64
N VAL A 452 -76.33 7.33 6.31
CA VAL A 452 -75.80 8.43 5.49
C VAL A 452 -76.97 9.10 4.80
#